data_AF-A0A3B1AJU5-F1
#
_entry.id   AF-A0A3B1AJU5-F1
#
_cell.length_a   1.000
_cell.length_b   1.000
_cell.length_c   1.000
_cell.angle_alpha   90.00
_cell.angle_beta   90.00
_cell.angle_gamma   90.00
#
_symmetry.space_group_name_H-M   'P 1'
#
loop_
_entity.id
_entity.type
_entity.pdbx_description
1 polymer ?
#
loop_
_entity_poly.entity_id
_entity_poly.type
_entity_poly.pdbx_seq_one_letter_code
_entity_poly.pdbx_strand_id
1 'polypeptide(L)'
;MTRLQNFITQRWPVLALLCLFAGPALANEDDRAGNGPHTVLTEASDLQALGRIVREAGVPILLMFASEDCHFCERLEAEVLGPMKLAGDDPRRVLLRKIMLE
;
A
#
# COMPACT_ATOMS: atom_id res chain seq x y z
N MET A 1 -22.52 -50.94 -25.53
CA MET A 1 -21.20 -50.28 -25.55
C MET A 1 -21.03 -49.59 -26.91
N THR A 2 -20.55 -48.33 -26.97
CA THR A 2 -20.20 -47.49 -28.17
C THR A 2 -21.05 -46.25 -28.56
N ARG A 3 -21.90 -45.65 -27.70
CA ARG A 3 -22.55 -44.34 -28.04
C ARG A 3 -22.55 -43.25 -26.96
N LEU A 4 -21.75 -43.38 -25.89
CA LEU A 4 -21.72 -42.38 -24.82
C LEU A 4 -20.38 -41.63 -24.65
N GLN A 5 -19.37 -41.91 -25.48
CA GLN A 5 -18.03 -41.29 -25.35
C GLN A 5 -17.74 -40.15 -26.35
N ASN A 6 -18.65 -39.87 -27.30
CA ASN A 6 -18.37 -38.95 -28.41
C ASN A 6 -18.84 -37.50 -28.22
N PHE A 7 -19.43 -37.13 -27.09
CA PHE A 7 -19.94 -35.76 -26.87
C PHE A 7 -18.95 -34.81 -26.16
N ILE A 8 -17.89 -35.34 -25.56
CA ILE A 8 -16.94 -34.56 -24.73
C ILE A 8 -15.87 -33.88 -25.61
N THR A 9 -15.59 -34.41 -26.81
CA THR A 9 -14.50 -33.92 -27.68
C THR A 9 -14.93 -32.84 -28.67
N GLN A 10 -16.22 -32.60 -28.88
CA GLN A 10 -16.72 -31.74 -29.97
C GLN A 10 -17.17 -30.33 -29.54
N ARG A 11 -17.00 -29.96 -28.26
CA ARG A 11 -17.27 -28.60 -27.74
C ARG A 11 -16.03 -27.84 -27.27
N TRP A 12 -14.86 -28.45 -27.44
CA TRP A 12 -13.57 -27.86 -27.09
C TRP A 12 -13.06 -26.77 -28.06
N PRO A 13 -13.26 -26.84 -29.40
CA PRO A 13 -12.65 -25.83 -30.28
C PRO A 13 -13.37 -24.48 -30.19
N VAL A 14 -14.66 -24.46 -29.85
CA VAL A 14 -15.44 -23.23 -29.69
C VAL A 14 -15.08 -22.50 -28.39
N LEU A 15 -14.82 -23.23 -27.29
CA LEU A 15 -14.37 -22.61 -26.05
C LEU A 15 -12.94 -22.05 -26.17
N ALA A 16 -12.05 -22.72 -26.92
CA ALA A 16 -10.69 -22.24 -27.12
C ALA A 16 -10.63 -20.94 -27.97
N LEU A 17 -11.54 -20.77 -28.94
CA LEU A 17 -11.59 -19.57 -29.78
C LEU A 17 -12.16 -18.35 -29.02
N LEU A 18 -13.02 -18.56 -28.03
CA LEU A 18 -13.60 -17.48 -27.22
C LEU A 18 -12.59 -16.86 -26.23
N CYS A 19 -11.59 -17.63 -25.78
CA CYS A 19 -10.50 -17.10 -24.95
C CYS A 19 -9.48 -16.28 -25.76
N LEU A 20 -9.45 -16.38 -27.09
CA LEU A 20 -8.53 -15.58 -27.91
C LEU A 20 -8.98 -14.12 -28.14
N PHE A 21 -10.29 -13.83 -28.00
CA PHE A 21 -10.82 -12.47 -28.18
C PHE A 21 -11.03 -11.69 -26.88
N ALA A 22 -11.02 -12.36 -25.74
CA ALA A 22 -10.84 -11.68 -24.45
C ALA A 22 -9.34 -11.48 -24.23
N GLY A 23 -8.78 -10.43 -24.83
CA GLY A 23 -7.43 -9.99 -24.51
C GLY A 23 -7.25 -9.84 -22.98
N PRO A 24 -6.03 -9.93 -22.46
CA PRO A 24 -5.78 -9.78 -21.03
C PRO A 24 -5.97 -8.30 -20.66
N ALA A 25 -7.21 -7.86 -20.51
CA ALA A 25 -7.51 -6.69 -19.71
C ALA A 25 -7.41 -7.15 -18.25
N LEU A 26 -6.49 -6.55 -17.49
CA LEU A 26 -6.13 -6.82 -16.09
C LEU A 26 -4.87 -7.69 -15.88
N ALA A 27 -3.74 -7.24 -16.41
CA ALA A 27 -2.49 -7.29 -15.67
C ALA A 27 -2.04 -5.84 -15.42
N ASN A 28 -2.70 -5.16 -14.46
CA ASN A 28 -2.14 -3.97 -13.84
C ASN A 28 -1.41 -4.44 -12.58
N GLU A 29 -0.19 -4.95 -12.74
CA GLU A 29 0.82 -4.84 -11.70
C GLU A 29 1.17 -3.35 -11.62
N ASP A 30 0.45 -2.63 -10.75
CA ASP A 30 0.79 -1.25 -10.40
C ASP A 30 2.05 -1.30 -9.54
N ASP A 31 3.18 -1.52 -10.21
CA ASP A 31 4.54 -1.58 -9.67
C ASP A 31 5.04 -0.16 -9.35
N ARG A 32 4.21 0.63 -8.64
CA ARG A 32 4.65 1.85 -7.98
C ARG A 32 5.30 1.47 -6.66
N ALA A 33 6.43 0.76 -6.77
CA ALA A 33 7.45 0.81 -5.73
C ALA A 33 7.77 2.30 -5.49
N GLY A 34 7.28 2.80 -4.36
CA GLY A 34 7.27 4.20 -4.00
C GLY A 34 8.68 4.75 -3.88
N ASN A 35 9.15 5.42 -4.94
CA ASN A 35 10.36 6.23 -4.92
C ASN A 35 10.03 7.71 -5.16
N GLY A 36 8.86 8.14 -4.68
CA GLY A 36 8.55 9.56 -4.56
C GLY A 36 9.23 10.15 -3.32
N PRO A 37 9.62 11.44 -3.32
CA PRO A 37 10.31 12.13 -2.21
C PRO A 37 9.48 12.27 -0.91
N HIS A 38 8.41 11.48 -0.74
CA HIS A 38 7.42 11.61 0.32
C HIS A 38 7.46 10.49 1.38
N THR A 39 8.35 9.50 1.25
CA THR A 39 8.49 8.39 2.20
C THR A 39 9.11 8.78 3.54
N VAL A 40 9.80 9.92 3.61
CA VAL A 40 10.41 10.42 4.84
C VAL A 40 9.35 11.05 5.77
N LEU A 41 9.36 10.64 7.03
CA LEU A 41 8.55 11.17 8.13
C LEU A 41 9.06 12.54 8.54
N THR A 42 8.12 13.47 8.74
CA THR A 42 8.43 14.82 9.23
C THR A 42 8.81 14.77 10.70
N GLU A 43 9.93 15.39 11.06
CA GLU A 43 10.34 15.53 12.45
C GLU A 43 9.38 16.45 13.25
N ALA A 44 9.12 16.11 14.50
CA ALA A 44 8.31 16.90 15.41
C ALA A 44 9.17 17.94 16.13
N SER A 45 8.87 19.21 15.89
CA SER A 45 9.52 20.34 16.57
C SER A 45 8.71 20.91 17.75
N ASP A 46 7.39 20.73 17.75
CA ASP A 46 6.49 21.22 18.80
C ASP A 46 5.31 20.26 19.01
N LEU A 47 5.42 19.43 20.06
CA LEU A 47 4.38 18.46 20.40
C LEU A 47 3.10 19.11 20.94
N GLN A 48 3.18 20.33 21.51
CA GLN A 48 2.00 21.02 22.02
C GLN A 48 1.15 21.55 20.87
N ALA A 49 1.78 22.16 19.87
CA ALA A 49 1.12 22.59 18.64
C ALA A 49 0.52 21.39 17.88
N LEU A 50 1.28 20.31 17.72
CA LEU A 50 0.78 19.07 17.10
C LEU A 50 -0.42 18.52 17.88
N GLY A 51 -0.36 18.54 19.22
CA GLY A 51 -1.45 18.15 20.10
C GLY A 51 -2.74 18.94 19.87
N ARG A 52 -2.66 20.25 19.61
CA ARG A 52 -3.85 21.04 19.22
C ARG A 52 -4.40 20.60 17.87
N ILE A 53 -3.53 20.47 16.87
CA ILE A 53 -3.91 20.08 15.50
C ILE A 53 -4.66 18.75 15.52
N VAL A 54 -4.14 17.73 16.21
CA VAL A 54 -4.77 16.42 16.22
C VAL A 54 -6.07 16.37 17.03
N ARG A 55 -6.18 17.19 18.09
CA ARG A 55 -7.45 17.37 18.82
C ARG A 55 -8.51 18.03 17.96
N GLU A 56 -8.16 19.12 17.27
CA GLU A 56 -9.07 19.85 16.39
C GLU A 56 -9.52 19.00 15.19
N ALA A 57 -8.60 18.22 14.62
CA ALA A 57 -8.87 17.33 13.49
C ALA A 57 -9.54 16.00 13.91
N GLY A 58 -9.63 15.68 15.21
CA GLY A 58 -10.25 14.44 15.69
C GLY A 58 -9.48 13.17 15.29
N VAL A 59 -8.17 13.28 15.09
CA VAL A 59 -7.29 12.21 14.61
C VAL A 59 -6.26 11.82 15.67
N PRO A 60 -5.79 10.57 15.74
CA PRO A 60 -4.67 10.21 16.60
C PRO A 60 -3.33 10.69 16.03
N ILE A 61 -2.32 10.83 16.89
CA ILE A 61 -0.91 11.05 16.50
C ILE A 61 -0.10 9.77 16.72
N LEU A 62 0.75 9.41 15.76
CA LEU A 62 1.77 8.37 15.90
C LEU A 62 3.14 9.02 15.87
N LEU A 63 3.87 8.83 16.96
CA LEU A 63 5.24 9.32 17.14
C LEU A 63 6.19 8.13 16.96
N MET A 64 7.10 8.25 16.01
CA MET A 64 8.23 7.35 15.85
C MET A 64 9.43 7.99 16.55
N PHE A 65 10.02 7.30 17.52
CA PHE A 65 11.31 7.69 18.09
C PHE A 65 12.43 7.04 17.28
N ALA A 66 13.45 7.81 16.95
CA ALA A 66 14.61 7.37 16.18
C ALA A 66 15.89 7.93 16.78
N SER A 67 17.04 7.34 16.46
CA SER A 67 18.36 7.88 16.79
C SER A 67 19.19 8.01 15.52
N GLU A 68 20.33 8.68 15.62
CA GLU A 68 21.39 8.55 14.61
C GLU A 68 21.80 7.07 14.46
N ASP A 69 22.20 6.69 13.24
CA ASP A 69 22.68 5.35 12.88
C ASP A 69 21.74 4.18 13.25
N CYS A 70 20.42 4.40 13.19
CA CYS A 70 19.42 3.38 13.48
C CYS A 70 18.87 2.70 12.21
N HIS A 71 19.47 1.58 11.80
CA HIS A 71 19.01 0.81 10.62
C HIS A 71 17.56 0.31 10.73
N PHE A 72 17.11 -0.04 11.93
CA PHE A 72 15.71 -0.45 12.12
C PHE A 72 14.75 0.71 11.88
N CYS A 73 15.13 1.92 12.30
CA CYS A 73 14.34 3.13 12.12
C CYS A 73 14.17 3.43 10.63
N GLU A 74 15.27 3.38 9.87
CA GLU A 74 15.28 3.57 8.41
C GLU A 74 14.33 2.58 7.71
N ARG A 75 14.41 1.30 8.09
CA ARG A 75 13.58 0.25 7.50
C ARG A 75 12.10 0.41 7.84
N LEU A 76 11.77 0.70 9.09
CA LEU A 76 10.40 0.94 9.54
C LEU A 76 9.77 2.13 8.80
N GLU A 77 10.55 3.20 8.61
CA GLU A 77 10.15 4.39 7.87
C GLU A 77 9.90 4.08 6.38
N ALA A 78 10.81 3.37 5.72
CA ALA A 78 10.72 3.06 4.30
C ALA A 78 9.63 2.02 3.95
N GLU A 79 9.52 0.95 4.73
CA GLU A 79 8.70 -0.22 4.38
C GLU A 79 7.28 -0.17 4.97
N VAL A 80 7.07 0.58 6.06
CA VAL A 80 5.79 0.57 6.79
C VAL A 80 5.19 1.96 6.90
N LEU A 81 5.87 2.89 7.58
CA LEU A 81 5.28 4.19 7.93
C LEU A 81 5.18 5.14 6.73
N GLY A 82 6.14 5.10 5.81
CA GLY A 82 6.12 5.84 4.54
C GLY A 82 4.94 5.44 3.64
N PRO A 83 4.73 4.14 3.35
CA PRO A 83 3.55 3.67 2.64
C PRO A 83 2.23 4.01 3.34
N MET A 84 2.17 3.93 4.67
CA MET A 84 0.98 4.34 5.44
C MET A 84 0.63 5.83 5.25
N LYS A 85 1.62 6.69 5.04
CA LYS A 85 1.41 8.11 4.72
C LYS A 85 0.86 8.32 3.29
N LEU A 86 1.21 7.44 2.35
CA LEU A 86 0.85 7.54 0.93
C LEU A 86 -0.49 6.88 0.57
N ALA A 87 -0.92 5.83 1.29
CA ALA A 87 -2.14 5.06 1.03
C ALA A 87 -3.46 5.81 1.37
N GLY A 88 -3.48 7.13 1.22
CA GLY A 88 -4.38 8.09 1.83
C GLY A 88 -5.82 8.17 1.30
N ASP A 89 -6.52 7.05 1.13
CA ASP A 89 -7.97 7.04 0.81
C ASP A 89 -8.88 6.87 2.04
N ASP A 90 -8.34 6.65 3.26
CA ASP A 90 -9.15 6.53 4.48
C ASP A 90 -9.25 7.88 5.24
N PRO A 91 -10.47 8.36 5.57
CA PRO A 91 -10.71 9.55 6.40
C PRO A 91 -10.28 9.43 7.86
N ARG A 92 -9.87 8.25 8.36
CA ARG A 92 -9.38 8.02 9.74
C ARG A 92 -7.87 8.20 9.86
N ARG A 93 -7.34 9.31 9.32
CA ARG A 93 -5.88 9.52 9.21
C ARG A 93 -5.24 9.63 10.58
N VAL A 94 -4.04 9.09 10.70
CA VAL A 94 -3.14 9.31 11.83
C VAL A 94 -2.13 10.38 11.44
N LEU A 95 -1.79 11.30 12.36
CA LEU A 95 -0.68 12.24 12.13
C LEU A 95 0.64 11.53 12.46
N LEU A 96 1.45 11.22 11.44
CA LEU A 96 2.76 10.59 11.64
C LEU A 96 3.84 11.66 11.82
N ARG A 97 4.65 11.53 12.87
CA ARG A 97 5.85 12.35 13.10
C ARG A 97 7.01 11.53 13.66
N LYS A 98 8.23 11.99 13.39
CA LYS A 98 9.46 11.42 13.96
C LYS A 98 10.02 12.31 15.06
N ILE A 99 10.64 11.73 16.09
CA ILE A 99 11.39 12.42 17.13
C ILE A 99 12.80 11.82 17.11
N MET A 100 13.80 12.67 16.90
CA MET A 100 15.20 12.27 17.04
C MET A 100 15.59 12.27 18.53
N LEU A 101 16.17 11.17 18.98
CA LEU A 101 16.75 11.00 20.30
C LEU A 101 18.25 11.30 20.20
N GLU A 102 18.74 12.03 21.19
CA GLU A 102 20.18 12.29 21.42
C GLU A 102 20.85 11.16 22.21
#